data_AF-A0A0G1WX62-F1
#
_entry.id   AF-A0A0G1WX62-F1
#
_cell.length_a   1.000
_cell.length_b   1.000
_cell.length_c   1.000
_cell.angle_alpha   90.00
_cell.angle_beta   90.00
_cell.angle_gamma   90.00
#
_symmetry.space_group_name_H-M   'P 1'
#
loop_
_entity.id
_entity.type
_entity.pdbx_description
1 polymer ?
#
loop_
_entity_poly.entity_id
_entity_poly.type
_entity_poly.pdbx_seq_one_letter_code
_entity_poly.pdbx_strand_id
1 'polypeptide(L)'
;MDTTILQVPLSKTLKKSAQEAANEYGFSSLQDLLRVVLTKLSRRELVVSIEEPLIHLSKKNEERYLKMTEDFKKNRRVYHANSAKGLIQQLHED
;
A
#
# COMPACT_ATOMS: atom_id res chain seq x y z
N MET A 1 -24.19 32.42 -9.19
CA MET A 1 -23.72 31.05 -9.46
C MET A 1 -22.51 31.17 -10.38
N ASP A 2 -21.32 30.96 -9.84
CA ASP A 2 -20.08 30.96 -10.63
C ASP A 2 -19.57 29.51 -10.73
N THR A 3 -20.23 28.73 -11.58
CA THR A 3 -19.95 27.30 -11.76
C THR A 3 -19.61 27.03 -13.21
N THR A 4 -18.53 26.30 -13.45
CA THR A 4 -18.11 25.87 -14.78
C THR A 4 -18.00 24.34 -14.87
N ILE A 5 -18.02 23.80 -16.08
CA ILE A 5 -17.95 22.36 -16.36
C ILE A 5 -16.54 22.01 -16.83
N LEU A 6 -15.91 21.03 -16.17
CA LEU A 6 -14.68 20.40 -16.65
C LEU A 6 -15.03 19.15 -17.47
N GLN A 7 -14.65 19.14 -18.74
CA GLN A 7 -14.76 17.96 -19.61
C GLN A 7 -13.39 17.29 -19.74
N VAL A 8 -13.33 16.00 -19.42
CA VAL A 8 -12.11 15.19 -19.57
C VAL A 8 -12.46 13.99 -20.46
N PRO A 9 -11.81 13.83 -21.62
CA PRO A 9 -11.91 12.60 -22.40
C PRO A 9 -11.15 11.46 -21.72
N LEU A 10 -11.81 10.33 -21.51
CA LEU A 10 -11.18 9.12 -20.98
C LEU A 10 -11.88 7.87 -21.53
N SER A 11 -11.16 6.74 -21.50
CA SER A 11 -11.75 5.45 -21.89
C SER A 11 -12.86 5.04 -20.92
N LYS A 12 -13.83 4.28 -21.42
CA LYS A 12 -14.93 3.76 -20.58
C LYS A 12 -14.42 2.90 -19.43
N THR A 13 -13.36 2.12 -19.68
CA THR A 13 -12.74 1.25 -18.69
C THR A 13 -12.09 2.05 -17.57
N LEU A 14 -11.28 3.07 -17.90
CA LEU A 14 -10.66 3.94 -16.92
C LEU A 14 -11.70 4.69 -16.08
N LYS A 15 -12.80 5.15 -16.72
CA LYS A 15 -13.89 5.81 -16.00
C LYS A 15 -14.49 4.90 -14.93
N LYS A 16 -14.74 3.64 -15.32
CA LYS A 16 -15.38 2.66 -14.44
C LYS A 16 -14.47 2.30 -13.27
N SER A 17 -13.22 1.96 -13.54
CA SER A 17 -12.27 1.59 -12.48
C SER A 17 -11.97 2.76 -11.53
N ALA A 18 -11.83 3.98 -12.05
CA ALA A 18 -11.63 5.17 -11.21
C ALA A 18 -12.86 5.49 -10.35
N GLN A 19 -14.08 5.25 -10.86
CA GLN A 19 -15.31 5.42 -10.09
C GLN A 19 -15.43 4.38 -8.97
N GLU A 20 -15.06 3.13 -9.22
CA GLU A 20 -15.02 2.07 -8.20
C GLU A 20 -14.03 2.42 -7.09
N ALA A 21 -12.80 2.82 -7.43
CA ALA A 21 -11.81 3.27 -6.46
C ALA A 21 -12.27 4.51 -5.66
N ALA A 22 -12.91 5.48 -6.32
CA ALA A 22 -13.46 6.65 -5.64
C ALA A 22 -14.53 6.26 -4.61
N ASN A 23 -15.39 5.28 -4.94
CA ASN A 23 -16.40 4.77 -4.03
C ASN A 23 -15.77 4.03 -2.83
N GLU A 24 -14.72 3.24 -3.07
CA GLU A 24 -13.97 2.55 -2.00
C GLU A 24 -13.31 3.54 -1.03
N TYR A 25 -12.85 4.69 -1.52
CA TYR A 25 -12.38 5.80 -0.69
C TYR A 25 -13.50 6.63 -0.03
N GLY A 26 -14.78 6.26 -0.21
CA GLY A 26 -15.93 6.89 0.43
C GLY A 26 -16.52 8.10 -0.29
N PHE A 27 -16.11 8.38 -1.53
CA PHE A 27 -16.70 9.44 -2.33
C PHE A 27 -18.00 8.98 -3.01
N SER A 28 -18.97 9.89 -3.13
CA SER A 28 -20.25 9.59 -3.79
C SER A 28 -20.16 9.55 -5.32
N SER A 29 -19.15 10.20 -5.90
CA SER A 29 -18.94 10.26 -7.35
C SER A 29 -17.47 10.57 -7.69
N LEU A 30 -17.04 10.20 -8.90
CA LEU A 30 -15.73 10.58 -9.41
C LEU A 30 -15.56 12.11 -9.48
N GLN A 31 -16.65 12.83 -9.74
CA GLN A 31 -16.65 14.29 -9.79
C GLN A 31 -16.37 14.92 -8.43
N ASP A 32 -16.85 14.31 -7.34
CA ASP A 32 -16.60 14.82 -5.99
C ASP A 32 -15.14 14.64 -5.59
N LEU A 33 -14.57 13.47 -5.91
CA LEU A 33 -13.13 13.24 -5.76
C LEU A 33 -12.32 14.26 -6.57
N LEU A 34 -12.67 14.50 -7.83
CA LEU A 34 -12.01 15.49 -8.68
C LEU A 34 -12.11 16.91 -8.11
N ARG A 35 -13.25 17.31 -7.52
CA ARG A 35 -13.38 18.62 -6.86
C ARG A 35 -12.40 18.76 -5.70
N VAL A 36 -12.25 17.73 -4.87
CA VAL A 36 -11.27 17.74 -3.77
C VAL A 36 -9.84 17.85 -4.29
N VAL A 37 -9.49 17.02 -5.28
CA VAL A 37 -8.15 17.05 -5.89
C VAL A 37 -7.84 18.41 -6.51
N LEU A 38 -8.77 18.97 -7.29
CA LEU A 38 -8.60 20.30 -7.91
C LEU A 38 -8.51 21.42 -6.87
N THR A 39 -9.25 21.29 -5.76
CA THR A 39 -9.16 22.23 -4.62
C THR A 39 -7.79 22.17 -3.95
N LYS A 40 -7.25 20.97 -3.76
CA LYS A 40 -5.90 20.79 -3.21
C LYS A 40 -4.83 21.28 -4.17
N LEU A 41 -5.00 21.03 -5.47
CA LEU A 41 -4.11 21.51 -6.51
C LEU A 41 -4.08 23.04 -6.56
N SER A 42 -5.23 23.72 -6.51
CA SER A 42 -5.30 25.18 -6.58
C SER A 42 -4.61 25.86 -5.38
N ARG A 43 -4.54 25.17 -4.24
CA ARG A 43 -3.84 25.60 -3.03
C ARG A 43 -2.37 25.18 -2.98
N ARG A 44 -1.86 24.47 -3.99
CA ARG A 44 -0.50 23.86 -4.01
C ARG A 44 -0.29 22.85 -2.87
N GLU A 45 -1.37 22.22 -2.40
CA GLU A 45 -1.36 21.20 -1.36
C GLU A 45 -1.31 19.77 -1.93
N LEU A 46 -1.29 19.63 -3.27
CA LEU A 46 -1.26 18.32 -3.93
C LEU A 46 0.18 17.86 -4.12
N VAL A 47 0.54 16.76 -3.45
CA VAL A 47 1.77 16.00 -3.71
C VAL A 47 1.38 14.70 -4.39
N VAL A 48 1.96 14.43 -5.57
CA VAL A 48 1.73 13.18 -6.32
C VAL A 48 2.96 12.29 -6.14
N SER A 49 2.81 11.20 -5.40
CA SER A 49 3.79 10.11 -5.35
C SER A 49 3.25 8.92 -6.13
N ILE A 50 4.14 8.23 -6.85
CA ILE A 50 3.85 6.90 -7.41
C ILE A 50 4.47 5.92 -6.44
N GLU A 51 3.64 5.29 -5.62
CA GLU A 51 4.06 4.22 -4.72
C GLU A 51 3.86 2.87 -5.44
N GLU A 52 4.82 1.97 -5.28
CA GLU A 52 4.66 0.60 -5.76
C GLU A 52 3.50 -0.06 -4.99
N PRO A 53 2.62 -0.81 -5.67
CA PRO A 53 1.48 -1.46 -5.02
C PRO A 53 2.00 -2.34 -3.88
N LEU A 54 1.40 -2.19 -2.69
CA LEU A 54 1.73 -2.98 -1.51
C LEU A 54 1.72 -4.47 -1.89
N ILE A 55 2.90 -5.08 -1.95
CA ILE A 55 3.06 -6.50 -2.24
C ILE A 55 2.52 -7.26 -1.03
N HIS A 56 1.33 -7.84 -1.17
CA HIS A 56 0.77 -8.69 -0.14
C HIS A 56 1.50 -10.04 -0.18
N LEU A 57 1.88 -10.56 0.99
CA LEU A 57 2.38 -11.92 1.10
C LEU A 57 1.28 -12.90 0.70
N SER A 58 1.64 -14.01 0.06
CA SER A 58 0.69 -15.13 -0.10
C SER A 58 0.28 -15.64 1.28
N LYS A 59 -0.95 -16.17 1.42
CA LYS A 59 -1.46 -16.70 2.69
C LYS A 59 -0.46 -17.63 3.40
N LYS A 60 0.18 -18.52 2.64
CA LYS A 60 1.21 -19.44 3.14
C LYS A 60 2.42 -18.71 3.72
N ASN A 61 2.88 -17.64 3.06
CA ASN A 61 4.03 -16.87 3.53
C ASN A 61 3.65 -16.02 4.75
N GLU A 62 2.48 -15.40 4.73
CA GLU A 62 1.94 -14.66 5.87
C GLU A 62 1.86 -15.54 7.12
N GLU A 63 1.26 -16.73 7.01
CA GLU A 63 1.20 -17.72 8.10
C GLU A 63 2.59 -18.12 8.61
N ARG A 64 3.55 -18.32 7.70
CA ARG A 64 4.94 -18.65 8.06
C ARG A 64 5.57 -17.52 8.87
N TYR A 65 5.46 -16.27 8.43
CA TYR A 65 6.06 -15.13 9.13
C TYR A 65 5.37 -14.82 10.46
N LEU A 66 4.04 -14.99 10.54
CA LEU A 66 3.29 -14.92 11.79
C LEU A 66 3.80 -15.97 12.79
N LYS A 67 3.97 -17.21 12.34
CA LYS A 67 4.52 -18.28 13.18
C LYS A 67 5.96 -17.97 13.64
N MET A 68 6.82 -17.46 12.76
CA MET A 68 8.18 -17.03 13.14
C MET A 68 8.16 -15.91 14.20
N THR A 69 7.21 -14.98 14.07
CA THR A 69 7.01 -13.89 15.04
C THR A 69 6.55 -14.43 16.40
N GLU A 70 5.64 -15.39 16.41
CA GLU A 70 5.21 -16.05 17.65
C GLU A 70 6.33 -16.86 18.30
N ASP A 71 7.08 -17.62 17.50
CA ASP A 71 8.22 -18.41 17.97
C ASP A 71 9.26 -17.48 18.60
N PHE A 72 9.56 -16.34 17.97
CA PHE A 72 10.43 -15.31 18.53
C PHE A 72 9.91 -14.74 19.86
N LYS A 73 8.62 -14.35 19.94
CA LYS A 73 8.00 -13.84 21.19
C LYS A 73 8.02 -14.86 22.32
N LYS A 74 7.85 -16.14 22.00
CA LYS A 74 7.87 -17.25 22.97
C LYS A 74 9.30 -17.74 23.25
N ASN A 75 10.32 -17.10 22.68
CA ASN A 75 11.72 -17.49 22.73
C ASN A 75 11.96 -18.96 22.33
N ARG A 76 11.19 -19.44 21.34
CA ARG A 76 11.29 -20.79 20.77
C ARG A 76 12.02 -20.69 19.45
N ARG A 77 12.98 -21.59 19.22
CA ARG A 77 13.77 -21.64 17.97
C ARG A 77 14.50 -20.32 17.67
N VAL A 78 14.91 -19.62 18.72
CA VAL A 78 15.73 -18.41 18.65
C VAL A 78 17.16 -18.78 18.97
N TYR A 79 18.09 -18.36 18.13
CA TYR A 79 19.52 -18.57 18.31
C TYR A 79 20.22 -17.23 18.44
N HIS A 80 21.24 -17.17 19.29
CA HIS A 80 22.04 -15.98 19.51
C HIS A 80 23.45 -16.19 18.97
N ALA A 81 23.97 -15.17 18.31
CA ALA A 81 25.35 -15.12 17.85
C ALA A 81 26.02 -13.86 18.38
N ASN A 82 27.19 -14.02 19.01
CA ASN A 82 27.94 -12.91 19.60
C ASN A 82 28.90 -12.25 18.60
N SER A 83 28.96 -12.74 17.37
CA SER A 83 29.78 -12.16 16.29
C SER A 83 29.19 -12.50 14.93
N ALA A 84 29.48 -11.66 13.93
CA ALA A 84 29.06 -11.91 12.54
C ALA A 84 29.61 -13.25 12.02
N LYS A 85 30.87 -13.59 12.35
CA LYS A 85 31.47 -14.88 11.97
C LYS A 85 30.73 -16.06 12.60
N GLY A 86 30.34 -15.95 13.88
CA GLY A 86 29.56 -16.97 14.58
C GLY A 86 28.15 -17.15 14.01
N LEU A 87 27.50 -16.06 13.58
CA LEU A 87 26.20 -16.12 12.91
C LEU A 87 26.29 -16.88 11.58
N ILE A 88 27.29 -16.55 10.75
CA ILE A 88 27.48 -17.19 9.45
C ILE A 88 27.77 -18.68 9.61
N GLN A 89 28.58 -19.06 10.61
CA GLN A 89 28.83 -20.47 10.91
C GLN A 89 27.55 -21.22 11.29
N GLN A 90 26.70 -20.65 12.17
CA GLN A 90 25.42 -21.23 12.57
C GLN A 90 24.40 -21.37 11.42
N LEU A 91 24.52 -20.55 10.37
CA LEU A 91 23.63 -20.61 9.19
C LEU A 91 24.08 -21.63 8.14
N HIS A 92 25.32 -22.14 8.23
CA HIS A 92 25.92 -23.08 7.29
C HIS A 92 26.19 -24.47 7.87
N GLU A 93 25.93 -24.69 9.15
CA GLU A 93 25.93 -26.02 9.76
C GLU A 93 24.58 -26.71 9.47
N ASP A 94 24.57 -27.59 8.45
CA ASP A 94 23.53 -28.61 8.23
C ASP A 94 23.70 -29.79 9.20
#